data_AF-A0A9D9PBY1-F1
#
_entry.id   AF-A0A9D9PBY1-F1
#
_cell.length_a   1.000
_cell.length_b   1.000
_cell.length_c   1.000
_cell.angle_alpha   90.00
_cell.angle_beta   90.00
_cell.angle_gamma   90.00
#
_symmetry.space_group_name_H-M   'P 1'
#
loop_
_entity.id
_entity.type
_entity.pdbx_description
1 polymer ?
#
loop_
_entity_poly.entity_id
_entity_poly.type
_entity_poly.pdbx_seq_one_letter_code
_entity_poly.pdbx_strand_id
1 'polypeptide(L)' 'MNSMENQWLHPKRDELRGRVFQDEYDLIEEIIEGMEHRGEQGNFEVERFAFN' A
#
# COMPACT_ATOMS: atom_id res chain seq x y z
N MET A 1 -7.11 -18.38 4.97
CA MET A 1 -6.63 -17.14 4.31
C MET A 1 -7.36 -15.99 4.99
N ASN A 2 -6.63 -15.10 5.64
CA ASN A 2 -7.17 -13.98 6.41
C ASN A 2 -7.70 -12.90 5.44
N SER A 3 -8.78 -12.20 5.79
CA SER A 3 -9.32 -11.07 5.00
C SER A 3 -8.25 -10.01 4.68
N MET A 4 -7.27 -9.85 5.58
CA MET A 4 -6.12 -8.96 5.37
C MET A 4 -5.25 -9.38 4.17
N GLU A 5 -5.05 -10.69 3.97
CA GLU A 5 -4.18 -11.19 2.88
C GLU A 5 -4.77 -10.87 1.51
N ASN A 6 -6.10 -10.88 1.38
CA ASN A 6 -6.77 -10.48 0.14
C ASN A 6 -6.60 -8.97 -0.15
N GLN A 7 -6.56 -8.13 0.89
CA GLN A 7 -6.32 -6.70 0.73
C GLN A 7 -4.88 -6.40 0.30
N TRP A 8 -3.90 -7.18 0.77
CA TRP A 8 -2.49 -7.05 0.38
C TRP A 8 -2.15 -7.64 -0.99
N LEU A 9 -2.98 -8.53 -1.53
CA LEU A 9 -2.73 -9.15 -2.83
C LEU A 9 -2.69 -8.12 -3.96
N HIS A 10 -3.56 -7.10 -3.88
CA HIS A 10 -3.66 -6.04 -4.88
C HIS A 10 -2.44 -5.10 -4.88
N PRO A 11 -2.05 -4.46 -3.76
CA PRO A 11 -0.84 -3.64 -3.69
C PRO A 11 0.42 -4.39 -4.16
N LYS A 12 0.57 -5.65 -3.73
CA LYS A 12 1.73 -6.47 -4.13
C LYS A 12 1.79 -6.74 -5.63
N ARG A 13 0.65 -6.87 -6.30
CA ARG A 13 0.57 -7.23 -7.72
C ARG A 13 0.53 -6.00 -8.63
N ASP A 14 -0.15 -4.95 -8.19
CA ASP A 14 -0.55 -3.83 -9.03
C ASP A 14 0.35 -2.60 -8.76
N GLU A 15 0.82 -2.38 -7.53
CA GLU A 15 1.56 -1.17 -7.12
C GLU A 15 3.06 -1.43 -6.89
N LEU A 16 3.42 -2.59 -6.30
CA LEU A 16 4.79 -2.90 -5.89
C LEU A 16 5.52 -3.87 -6.83
N ARG A 17 4.81 -4.47 -7.78
CA ARG A 17 5.36 -5.57 -8.60
C ARG A 17 6.45 -5.06 -9.53
N GLY A 18 7.64 -5.66 -9.43
CA GLY A 18 8.76 -5.39 -10.33
C GLY A 18 9.51 -4.08 -10.05
N ARG A 19 9.17 -3.39 -8.96
CA ARG A 19 9.91 -2.22 -8.47
C ARG A 19 11.02 -2.68 -7.54
N VAL A 20 12.20 -2.08 -7.70
CA VAL A 20 13.32 -2.21 -6.77
C VAL A 20 13.41 -0.90 -6.02
N PHE A 21 13.33 -0.96 -4.70
CA PHE A 21 13.41 0.20 -3.82
C PHE A 21 14.84 0.35 -3.32
N GLN A 22 15.33 1.58 -3.20
CA GLN A 22 16.71 1.82 -2.76
C GLN A 22 16.88 1.49 -1.28
N ASP A 23 15.84 1.77 -0.49
CA ASP A 23 15.76 1.51 0.95
C ASP A 23 14.30 1.32 1.41
N GLU A 24 14.12 1.14 2.72
CA GLU A 24 12.79 0.97 3.31
C GLU A 24 11.94 2.24 3.26
N TYR A 25 12.54 3.42 3.18
CA TYR A 25 11.81 4.69 3.10
C TYR A 25 11.11 4.82 1.76
N ASP A 26 11.82 4.54 0.66
CA ASP A 26 11.25 4.48 -0.69
C ASP A 26 10.07 3.49 -0.78
N LEU A 27 10.22 2.32 -0.15
CA LEU A 27 9.15 1.32 -0.11
C LEU A 27 7.91 1.84 0.64
N ILE A 28 8.12 2.54 1.76
CA ILE A 28 7.01 3.07 2.57
C ILE A 28 6.27 4.17 1.82
N GLU A 29 6.97 5.08 1.14
CA GLU A 29 6.32 6.13 0.33
C GLU A 29 5.41 5.52 -0.75
N GLU A 30 5.91 4.52 -1.46
CA GLU A 30 5.17 3.86 -2.55
C GLU A 30 3.97 3.05 -2.06
N ILE A 31 4.06 2.46 -0.85
CA ILE A 31 2.90 1.83 -0.20
C ILE A 31 1.85 2.88 0.18
N ILE A 32 2.26 4.04 0.70
CA ILE A 32 1.33 5.11 1.09
C ILE A 32 0.61 5.63 -0.15
N GLU A 33 1.34 5.97 -1.21
CA GLU A 33 0.76 6.47 -2.46
C GLU A 33 -0.22 5.46 -3.08
N GLY A 34 0.15 4.17 -3.10
CA GLY A 34 -0.73 3.11 -3.59
C GLY A 34 -2.04 3.00 -2.79
N MET A 35 -1.95 3.08 -1.45
CA MET A 35 -3.14 3.04 -0.59
C MET A 35 -4.02 4.28 -0.79
N GLU A 36 -3.45 5.48 -0.86
CA GLU A 36 -4.19 6.72 -1.12
C GLU A 36 -4.92 6.65 -2.47
N HIS A 37 -4.23 6.21 -3.53
CA HIS A 37 -4.84 6.02 -4.86
C HIS A 37 -6.02 5.03 -4.83
N ARG A 38 -5.89 3.93 -4.07
CA ARG A 38 -7.01 2.99 -3.87
C ARG A 38 -8.16 3.61 -3.08
N GLY A 39 -7.87 4.47 -2.11
CA GLY A 39 -8.88 5.24 -1.37
C GLY A 39 -9.68 6.16 -2.29
N GLU A 40 -8.99 6.91 -3.15
CA GLU A 40 -9.62 7.77 -4.17
C GLU A 40 -10.53 6.96 -5.11
N GLN A 41 -10.04 5.83 -5.64
CA GLN A 41 -10.84 4.97 -6.53
C GLN A 41 -12.01 4.28 -5.82
N GLY A 42 -11.84 3.94 -4.55
CA GLY A 42 -12.83 3.23 -3.74
C GLY A 42 -13.78 4.12 -2.95
N ASN A 43 -13.61 5.44 -3.01
CA ASN A 43 -14.35 6.43 -2.22
C ASN A 43 -14.29 6.14 -0.71
N PHE A 44 -13.09 5.85 -0.20
CA PHE A 44 -12.81 5.71 1.23
C PHE A 44 -11.52 6.43 1.61
N GLU A 45 -11.43 6.88 2.85
CA GLU A 45 -10.24 7.55 3.38
C GLU A 45 -9.23 6.53 3.91
N VAL A 46 -7.95 6.83 3.74
CA VAL A 46 -6.84 6.04 4.28
C VAL A 46 -6.21 6.83 5.42
N GLU A 47 -6.06 6.19 6.58
CA GLU A 47 -5.41 6.77 7.74
C GLU A 47 -4.11 6.02 8.06
N ARG A 48 -3.03 6.77 8.27
CA ARG A 48 -1.74 6.22 8.68
C ARG A 48 -1.60 6.25 10.20
N PHE A 49 -1.48 5.07 10.81
CA PHE A 49 -1.16 4.94 12.22
C PHE A 49 0.36 4.78 12.42
N ALA A 50 0.94 5.65 13.25
CA ALA A 50 2.31 5.50 13.73
C ALA A 50 2.26 5.07 15.21
N PHE A 51 2.95 3.99 15.54
CA PHE A 51 3.10 3.53 16.91
C PHE A 51 4.44 4.06 17.45
N ASN A 52 4.40 4.70 18.62
CA ASN A 52 5.60 5.13 19.37
C ASN A 52 6.25 3.96 20.10
#